data_AF-D3FXQ5-F1
#
_entry.id   AF-D3FXQ5-F1
#
_cell.length_a   1.000
_cell.length_b   1.000
_cell.length_c   1.000
_cell.angle_alpha   90.00
_cell.angle_beta   90.00
_cell.angle_gamma   90.00
#
_symmetry.space_group_name_H-M   'P 1'
#
loop_
_entity.id
_entity.type
_entity.pdbx_description
1 polymer ?
#
loop_
_entity_poly.entity_id
_entity_poly.type
_entity_poly.pdbx_seq_one_letter_code
_entity_poly.pdbx_strand_id
1 'polypeptide(L)'
;MYYYDPMFEQMERQGPPGPPPQMTPQLPSGPQAFAVDPGAINRCLFRFTFIRLTNGETFWFFPTFVGRNSVAGYRWWFFRWVNFGIDLRRISSFQCV
;
A
#
# COMPACT_ATOMS: atom_id res chain seq x y z
N MET A 1 -27.81 -20.56 -5.18
CA MET A 1 -28.03 -19.33 -4.39
C MET A 1 -26.64 -18.84 -4.00
N TYR A 2 -26.11 -17.86 -4.73
CA TYR A 2 -24.80 -17.28 -4.39
C TYR A 2 -25.01 -16.42 -3.15
N TYR A 3 -24.47 -16.85 -2.01
CA TYR A 3 -24.40 -15.99 -0.84
C TYR A 3 -23.42 -14.86 -1.16
N TYR A 4 -23.96 -13.69 -1.51
CA TYR A 4 -23.19 -12.46 -1.40
C TYR A 4 -22.91 -12.28 0.09
N ASP A 5 -21.65 -12.39 0.49
CA ASP A 5 -21.21 -12.09 1.84
C ASP A 5 -21.15 -10.55 1.99
N PRO A 6 -22.12 -9.92 2.67
CA PRO A 6 -22.20 -8.46 2.76
C PRO A 6 -21.07 -7.85 3.60
N MET A 7 -20.27 -8.67 4.30
CA MET A 7 -19.15 -8.18 5.11
C MET A 7 -17.93 -7.80 4.25
N PHE A 8 -17.71 -8.48 3.12
CA PHE A 8 -16.62 -8.14 2.20
C PHE A 8 -16.84 -6.75 1.57
N GLU A 9 -18.09 -6.43 1.26
CA GLU A 9 -18.45 -5.13 0.67
C GLU A 9 -18.30 -3.97 1.66
N GLN A 10 -18.46 -4.20 2.97
CA GLN A 10 -18.22 -3.16 3.98
C GLN A 10 -16.73 -2.84 4.15
N MET A 11 -15.85 -3.83 4.02
CA MET A 11 -14.41 -3.64 4.12
C MET A 11 -13.83 -2.96 2.87
N GLU A 12 -14.47 -3.15 1.71
CA GLU A 12 -14.17 -2.45 0.45
C GLU A 12 -14.58 -0.96 0.46
N ARG A 13 -15.51 -0.57 1.35
CA ARG A 13 -15.99 0.82 1.49
C ARG A 13 -15.16 1.67 2.45
N GLN A 14 -14.29 1.07 3.25
CA GLN A 14 -13.44 1.80 4.19
C GLN A 14 -12.17 2.27 3.46
N GLY A 15 -12.33 3.36 2.72
CA GLY A 15 -11.19 4.14 2.21
C GLY A 15 -10.33 4.67 3.37
N PRO A 16 -9.15 5.25 3.07
CA PRO A 16 -8.21 5.66 4.10
C PRO A 16 -8.83 6.72 5.03
N PRO A 17 -8.56 6.70 6.35
CA PRO A 17 -9.28 7.52 7.34
C PRO A 17 -8.80 8.98 7.40
N GLY A 18 -8.73 9.66 6.25
CA GLY A 18 -8.27 11.04 6.11
C GLY A 18 -6.90 11.18 5.44
N PRO A 19 -6.26 12.37 5.52
CA PRO A 19 -4.92 12.57 4.97
C PRO A 19 -3.89 11.69 5.68
N PRO A 20 -2.78 11.35 5.01
CA PRO A 20 -1.72 10.57 5.64
C PRO A 20 -0.98 11.39 6.72
N PRO A 21 -0.17 10.73 7.55
CA PRO A 21 0.73 11.41 8.48
C PRO A 21 1.62 12.43 7.76
N GLN A 22 1.82 13.60 8.38
CA GLN A 22 2.68 14.63 7.83
C GLN A 22 4.17 14.26 7.92
N MET A 23 4.55 13.48 8.94
CA MET A 23 5.91 12.99 9.12
C MET A 23 6.09 11.69 8.33
N THR A 24 7.05 11.68 7.40
CA THR A 24 7.41 10.46 6.68
C THR A 24 8.33 9.59 7.54
N PRO A 25 8.07 8.27 7.63
CA PRO A 25 8.94 7.38 8.38
C PRO A 25 10.31 7.25 7.68
N GLN A 26 11.36 6.99 8.47
CA GLN A 26 12.66 6.68 7.91
C GLN A 26 12.62 5.31 7.24
N LEU A 27 12.78 5.30 5.92
CA LEU A 27 12.91 4.07 5.15
C LEU A 27 14.36 3.56 5.23
N PRO A 28 14.57 2.23 5.33
CA PRO A 28 15.90 1.64 5.23
C PRO A 28 16.61 2.10 3.97
N SER A 29 17.86 2.55 4.14
CA SER A 29 18.72 3.07 3.07
C SER A 29 19.93 2.14 2.95
N GLY A 30 19.78 1.05 2.20
CA GLY A 30 20.81 0.04 1.99
C GLY A 30 20.39 -0.95 0.90
N PRO A 31 21.27 -1.84 0.44
CA PRO A 31 20.92 -2.89 -0.51
C PRO A 31 19.82 -3.77 0.10
N GLN A 32 18.57 -3.50 -0.28
CA GLN A 32 17.42 -4.33 0.06
C GLN A 32 17.44 -5.55 -0.88
N ALA A 33 17.03 -6.71 -0.35
CA ALA A 33 16.84 -7.90 -1.19
C ALA A 33 16.00 -7.52 -2.42
N PHE A 34 16.44 -7.93 -3.60
CA PHE A 34 15.72 -7.66 -4.83
C PHE A 34 14.35 -8.32 -4.76
N ALA A 35 13.30 -7.49 -4.86
CA ALA A 35 11.88 -7.79 -4.69
C ALA A 35 11.37 -7.84 -3.23
N VAL A 36 10.39 -6.98 -2.96
CA VAL A 36 9.53 -7.09 -1.77
C VAL A 36 8.72 -8.38 -1.88
N ASP A 37 8.81 -9.24 -0.87
CA ASP A 37 7.97 -10.44 -0.76
C ASP A 37 6.50 -10.03 -0.52
N PRO A 38 5.52 -10.64 -1.21
CA PRO A 38 4.09 -10.35 -1.01
C PRO A 38 3.64 -10.53 0.45
N GLY A 39 4.18 -11.51 1.16
CA GLY A 39 3.92 -11.75 2.58
C GLY A 39 4.42 -10.61 3.47
N ALA A 40 5.52 -9.95 3.10
CA ALA A 40 6.06 -8.83 3.86
C ALA A 40 5.16 -7.59 3.82
N ILE A 41 4.51 -7.30 2.68
CA ILE A 41 3.63 -6.12 2.54
C ILE A 41 2.21 -6.38 3.07
N ASN A 42 1.78 -7.64 3.16
CA ASN A 42 0.47 -8.01 3.71
C ASN A 42 0.21 -7.45 5.12
N ARG A 43 1.25 -7.33 5.95
CA ARG A 43 1.15 -6.73 7.30
C ARG A 43 0.74 -5.24 7.31
N CYS A 44 0.79 -4.59 6.15
CA CYS A 44 0.48 -3.18 5.98
C CYS A 44 -0.92 -2.96 5.38
N LEU A 45 -1.69 -4.01 5.09
CA LEU A 45 -3.08 -3.89 4.66
C LEU A 45 -3.89 -3.02 5.64
N PHE A 46 -4.69 -2.11 5.08
CA PHE A 46 -5.55 -1.15 5.80
C PHE A 46 -4.78 -0.19 6.73
N ARG A 47 -3.50 0.09 6.42
CA ARG A 47 -2.66 1.04 7.15
C ARG A 47 -2.01 2.05 6.23
N PHE A 48 -1.71 3.24 6.76
CA PHE A 48 -0.90 4.20 6.03
C PHE A 48 0.50 3.63 5.83
N THR A 49 0.89 3.49 4.57
CA THR A 49 2.14 2.86 4.15
C THR A 49 2.94 3.85 3.32
N PHE A 50 4.12 4.21 3.79
CA PHE A 50 5.05 5.02 3.00
C PHE A 50 5.86 4.10 2.10
N ILE A 51 5.77 4.30 0.79
CA ILE A 51 6.43 3.48 -0.23
C ILE A 51 7.56 4.29 -0.87
N ARG A 52 8.70 3.62 -1.12
CA ARG A 52 9.72 4.06 -2.07
C ARG A 52 9.80 3.06 -3.22
N LEU A 53 9.88 3.59 -4.43
CA LEU A 53 10.05 2.82 -5.64
C LEU A 53 11.53 2.66 -6.01
N THR A 54 11.82 1.75 -6.92
CA THR A 54 13.17 1.51 -7.47
C THR A 54 13.71 2.71 -8.28
N ASN A 55 12.83 3.55 -8.84
CA ASN A 55 13.20 4.81 -9.49
C ASN A 55 13.37 5.99 -8.49
N GLY A 56 13.27 5.74 -7.18
CA GLY A 56 13.40 6.76 -6.14
C GLY A 56 12.12 7.52 -5.81
N GLU A 57 11.03 7.33 -6.56
CA GLU A 57 9.74 7.96 -6.27
C GLU A 57 9.22 7.50 -4.90
N THR A 58 8.67 8.45 -4.11
CA THR A 58 8.10 8.14 -2.80
C THR A 58 6.70 8.72 -2.67
N PHE A 59 5.82 7.99 -1.98
CA PHE A 59 4.45 8.42 -1.75
C PHE A 59 3.81 7.66 -0.59
N TRP A 60 2.74 8.24 -0.06
CA TRP A 60 1.82 7.55 0.83
C TRP A 60 0.87 6.66 0.03
N PHE A 61 0.67 5.44 0.54
CA PHE A 61 -0.16 4.41 -0.04
C PHE A 61 -0.97 3.74 1.06
N PHE A 62 -2.19 3.34 0.74
CA PHE A 62 -3.08 2.62 1.64
C PHE A 62 -3.50 1.32 0.95
N PRO A 63 -2.78 0.21 1.17
CA PRO A 63 -3.04 -1.04 0.50
C PRO A 63 -4.32 -1.68 1.05
N THR A 64 -5.19 -2.13 0.16
CA THR A 64 -6.44 -2.85 0.49
C THR A 64 -6.42 -4.29 -0.01
N PHE A 65 -5.50 -4.61 -0.93
CA PHE A 65 -5.34 -5.96 -1.47
C PHE A 65 -3.90 -6.22 -1.90
N VAL A 66 -3.38 -7.41 -1.59
CA VAL A 66 -2.09 -7.91 -2.09
C VAL A 66 -2.36 -9.15 -2.93
N GLY A 67 -1.96 -9.10 -4.20
CA GLY A 67 -1.96 -10.22 -5.11
C GLY A 67 -0.61 -10.96 -5.11
N ARG A 68 -0.44 -11.88 -6.06
CA ARG A 68 0.79 -12.70 -6.17
C ARG A 68 2.05 -11.87 -6.41
N ASN A 69 1.96 -10.82 -7.24
CA ASN A 69 3.10 -9.99 -7.66
C ASN A 69 2.80 -8.49 -7.60
N SER A 70 1.65 -8.10 -7.05
CA SER A 70 1.18 -6.72 -7.06
C SER A 70 0.44 -6.38 -5.79
N VAL A 71 0.34 -5.09 -5.49
CA VAL A 71 -0.48 -4.55 -4.41
C VAL A 71 -1.40 -3.47 -4.99
N ALA A 72 -2.65 -3.49 -4.55
CA ALA A 72 -3.69 -2.53 -4.93
C ALA A 72 -4.21 -1.79 -3.70
N GLY A 73 -4.72 -0.58 -3.93
CA GLY A 73 -5.27 0.28 -2.89
C GLY A 73 -5.35 1.73 -3.34
N TYR A 74 -5.05 2.65 -2.43
CA TYR A 74 -5.15 4.08 -2.68
C TYR A 74 -3.79 4.76 -2.56
N ARG A 75 -3.44 5.58 -3.55
CA ARG A 75 -2.26 6.45 -3.50
C ARG A 75 -2.66 7.86 -3.10
N TRP A 76 -1.89 8.48 -2.21
CA TRP A 76 -2.04 9.89 -1.90
C TRP A 76 -1.43 10.73 -3.02
N TRP A 77 -2.23 11.62 -3.61
CA TRP A 77 -1.81 12.49 -4.68
C TRP A 77 -2.42 13.88 -4.52
N PHE A 78 -1.56 14.90 -4.41
CA PHE A 78 -1.90 16.27 -4.02
C PHE A 78 -2.63 16.36 -2.68
N PHE A 79 -3.94 16.12 -2.65
CA PHE A 79 -4.77 16.19 -1.44
C PHE A 79 -5.90 15.16 -1.43
N ARG A 80 -5.76 14.08 -2.22
CA ARG A 80 -6.77 13.04 -2.32
C ARG A 80 -6.17 11.65 -2.47
N TRP A 81 -6.97 10.67 -2.10
CA TRP A 81 -6.73 9.26 -2.37
C TRP A 81 -7.24 8.90 -3.76
N VAL A 82 -6.39 8.30 -4.59
CA VAL A 82 -6.74 7.80 -5.92
C VAL A 82 -6.49 6.31 -5.99
N ASN A 83 -7.39 5.56 -6.64
CA ASN A 83 -7.19 4.14 -6.89
C ASN A 83 -5.87 3.91 -7.62
N PHE A 84 -5.05 2.99 -7.11
CA PHE A 84 -3.72 2.75 -7.61
C PHE A 84 -3.30 1.30 -7.38
N GLY A 85 -2.51 0.77 -8.31
CA GLY A 85 -1.90 -0.55 -8.20
C GLY A 85 -0.46 -0.52 -8.68
N ILE A 86 0.39 -1.32 -8.06
CA ILE A 86 1.81 -1.39 -8.41
C ILE A 86 2.37 -2.81 -8.25
N ASP A 87 3.30 -3.16 -9.14
CA ASP A 87 4.07 -4.40 -9.07
C ASP A 87 5.07 -4.34 -7.90
N LEU A 88 5.15 -5.41 -7.12
CA LEU A 88 6.04 -5.50 -5.94
C LEU A 88 7.52 -5.36 -6.31
N ARG A 89 7.92 -5.71 -7.53
CA ARG A 89 9.29 -5.55 -8.06
C ARG A 89 9.67 -4.08 -8.26
N ARG A 90 8.68 -3.18 -8.33
CA ARG A 90 8.92 -1.74 -8.41
C ARG A 90 9.09 -1.10 -7.03
N ILE A 91 8.72 -1.79 -5.95
CA ILE A 91 8.88 -1.30 -4.59
C ILE A 91 10.29 -1.67 -4.12
N SER A 92 11.06 -0.66 -3.70
CA SER A 92 12.39 -0.87 -3.13
C SER A 92 12.34 -0.99 -1.61
N SER A 93 11.51 -0.20 -0.94
CA SER A 93 11.24 -0.30 0.50
C SER A 93 9.88 0.29 0.85
N PHE A 94 9.34 -0.13 2.00
CA PHE A 94 8.07 0.37 2.52
C PHE A 94 8.05 0.33 4.05
N GLN A 95 7.23 1.18 4.66
CA GLN A 95 6.97 1.18 6.10
C GLN A 95 5.52 1.56 6.35
N CYS A 96 4.76 0.71 7.05
CA CYS A 96 3.44 1.08 7.57
C CYS A 96 3.53 1.65 8.98
N VAL A 97 2.58 2.53 9.29
CA VAL A 97 2.34 3.10 10.63
C VAL A 97 1.02 2.62 11.20
#